data_AF-A0A7M7PEC2-F1
#
_entry.id   AF-A0A7M7PEC2-F1
#
_cell.length_a   1.000
_cell.length_b   1.000
_cell.length_c   1.000
_cell.angle_alpha   90.00
_cell.angle_beta   90.00
_cell.angle_gamma   90.00
#
_symmetry.space_group_name_H-M   'P 1'
#
loop_
_entity.id
_entity.type
_entity.pdbx_description
1 polymer ?
#
loop_
_entity_poly.entity_id
_entity_poly.type
_entity_poly.pdbx_seq_one_letter_code
_entity_poly.pdbx_strand_id
1 'polypeptide(L)'
;MKSLLLSICCILVLSPCWAEPIAMFDVDEVPLVRGRAKSRERRADGDRERDCSASPPNYPDTTVDTTAQLAKIREYMAQYGYDAYIVPSEDAHGSEYIAAPDARRPYISGFSGSAGLAVITSTLSAVWTDGRYFIQAEREMICEWMLMKSGEVGVPSSAEWLISDSIDATMGADDYLKEL
;
A
#
# COMPACT_ATOMS: atom_id res chain seq x y z
N MET A 1 -60.11 46.28 -8.75
CA MET A 1 -58.97 47.20 -9.00
C MET A 1 -57.68 46.39 -8.89
N LYS A 2 -56.97 46.26 -10.03
CA LYS A 2 -55.50 46.11 -10.25
C LYS A 2 -54.76 45.04 -9.41
N SER A 3 -54.24 43.93 -9.93
CA SER A 3 -53.32 43.64 -11.06
C SER A 3 -51.92 43.23 -10.54
N LEU A 4 -51.39 42.11 -11.07
CA LEU A 4 -49.98 41.84 -11.44
C LEU A 4 -48.94 41.83 -10.28
N LEU A 5 -48.08 40.83 -10.11
CA LEU A 5 -46.99 40.46 -11.04
C LEU A 5 -46.47 39.03 -10.81
N LEU A 6 -46.40 38.30 -11.93
CA LEU A 6 -45.49 37.18 -12.21
C LEU A 6 -44.02 37.64 -12.10
N SER A 7 -43.13 36.77 -11.62
CA SER A 7 -41.81 36.55 -12.25
C SER A 7 -41.16 35.29 -11.65
N ILE A 8 -41.48 34.12 -12.21
CA ILE A 8 -40.64 32.93 -12.12
C ILE A 8 -40.12 32.74 -13.53
N CYS A 9 -38.85 33.06 -13.72
CA CYS A 9 -38.11 32.78 -14.93
C CYS A 9 -36.64 32.63 -14.57
N CYS A 10 -35.93 31.81 -15.34
CA CYS A 10 -34.48 31.55 -15.27
C CYS A 10 -34.10 30.55 -14.14
N ILE A 11 -33.46 29.39 -14.36
CA ILE A 11 -32.31 29.08 -15.24
C ILE A 11 -32.17 27.55 -15.44
N LEU A 12 -32.08 27.14 -16.72
CA LEU A 12 -31.33 26.03 -17.33
C LEU A 12 -31.71 24.56 -17.03
N VAL A 13 -32.38 23.95 -18.01
CA VAL A 13 -32.19 22.55 -18.42
C VAL A 13 -31.77 22.57 -19.90
N LEU A 14 -30.95 21.57 -20.28
CA LEU A 14 -30.46 21.21 -21.62
C LEU A 14 -29.17 21.88 -22.11
N SER A 15 -28.06 21.16 -21.94
CA SER A 15 -26.98 21.14 -22.93
C SER A 15 -26.83 19.73 -23.50
N PRO A 16 -26.99 19.55 -24.82
CA PRO A 16 -26.81 18.27 -25.50
C PRO A 16 -25.33 17.92 -25.69
N CYS A 17 -25.07 16.63 -25.49
CA CYS A 17 -23.87 15.87 -25.78
C CYS A 17 -23.40 16.12 -27.22
N TRP A 18 -22.35 16.92 -27.41
CA TRP A 18 -21.64 17.00 -28.69
C TRP A 18 -20.58 15.90 -28.73
N ALA A 19 -20.76 15.03 -29.71
CA ALA A 19 -19.78 14.06 -30.16
C ALA A 19 -18.53 14.79 -30.69
N GLU A 20 -17.34 14.31 -30.31
CA GLU A 20 -16.13 14.54 -31.07
C GLU A 20 -15.52 13.20 -31.53
N PRO A 21 -15.17 13.08 -32.82
CA PRO A 21 -14.58 11.89 -33.38
C PRO A 21 -13.09 11.77 -33.07
N ILE A 22 -12.73 10.52 -32.77
CA ILE A 22 -11.43 9.86 -32.71
C ILE A 22 -10.42 10.49 -33.68
N ALA A 23 -9.42 11.19 -33.12
CA ALA A 23 -8.20 11.53 -33.84
C ALA A 23 -7.29 10.31 -33.91
N MET A 24 -7.10 9.84 -35.15
CA MET A 24 -6.08 8.90 -35.59
C MET A 24 -4.70 9.42 -35.19
N PHE A 25 -3.99 8.72 -34.30
CA PHE A 25 -2.61 9.04 -33.93
C PHE A 25 -1.67 8.53 -35.01
N ASP A 26 -1.02 9.47 -35.72
CA ASP A 26 0.11 9.20 -36.62
C ASP A 26 1.24 8.53 -35.84
N VAL A 27 1.60 7.33 -36.27
CA VAL A 27 2.78 6.58 -35.84
C VAL A 27 3.85 6.89 -36.87
N ASP A 28 4.70 7.90 -36.63
CA ASP A 28 6.06 7.99 -37.20
C ASP A 28 6.78 9.24 -36.66
N GLU A 29 7.62 9.02 -35.64
CA GLU A 29 8.96 9.61 -35.45
C GLU A 29 9.39 9.34 -33.99
N VAL A 30 10.05 8.20 -33.75
CA VAL A 30 10.81 7.98 -32.52
C VAL A 30 12.27 8.34 -32.84
N PRO A 31 12.81 9.46 -32.35
CA PRO A 31 14.21 9.76 -32.53
C PRO A 31 15.03 8.76 -31.72
N LEU A 32 16.00 8.11 -32.34
CA LEU A 32 17.05 7.34 -31.67
C LEU A 32 17.90 8.30 -30.80
N VAL A 33 17.44 8.58 -29.59
CA VAL A 33 18.23 9.27 -28.57
C VAL A 33 19.34 8.31 -28.15
N ARG A 34 20.56 8.58 -28.64
CA ARG A 34 21.78 7.95 -28.11
C ARG A 34 21.91 8.35 -26.65
N GLY A 35 21.41 7.51 -25.76
CA GLY A 35 21.55 7.66 -24.32
C GLY A 35 23.03 7.67 -23.94
N ARG A 36 23.54 8.85 -23.62
CA ARG A 36 24.83 9.05 -22.93
C ARG A 36 24.77 8.22 -21.65
N ALA A 37 25.66 7.25 -21.49
CA ALA A 37 25.81 6.51 -20.23
C ALA A 37 25.93 7.53 -19.09
N LYS A 38 24.92 7.58 -18.21
CA LYS A 38 24.99 8.46 -17.05
C LYS A 38 26.18 8.00 -16.21
N SER A 39 27.15 8.89 -16.09
CA SER A 39 28.18 8.84 -15.07
C SER A 39 27.52 8.50 -13.73
N ARG A 40 28.07 7.50 -13.02
CA ARG A 40 27.68 7.15 -11.65
C ARG A 40 27.94 8.36 -10.76
N GLU A 41 26.97 9.26 -10.68
CA GLU A 41 26.93 10.31 -9.66
C GLU A 41 26.79 9.61 -8.30
N ARG A 42 27.64 9.96 -7.33
CA ARG A 42 27.47 9.51 -5.95
C ARG A 42 26.23 10.22 -5.40
N ARG A 43 25.06 9.59 -5.56
CA ARG A 43 23.80 10.08 -4.99
C ARG A 43 23.97 10.24 -3.48
N ALA A 44 23.57 11.39 -2.97
CA ALA A 44 23.59 11.68 -1.55
C ALA A 44 22.82 10.58 -0.80
N ASP A 45 23.30 10.19 0.39
CA ASP A 45 22.67 9.10 1.16
C ASP A 45 21.22 9.43 1.58
N GLY A 46 20.84 10.72 1.58
CA GLY A 46 19.49 11.18 1.91
C GLY A 46 18.39 10.82 0.91
N ASP A 47 18.73 10.51 -0.35
CA ASP A 47 17.73 10.10 -1.35
C ASP A 47 17.30 8.62 -1.20
N ARG A 48 17.91 7.88 -0.26
CA ARG A 48 17.65 6.46 -0.03
C ARG A 48 16.67 6.19 1.11
N GLU A 49 16.17 7.23 1.75
CA GLU A 49 15.26 7.12 2.88
C GLU A 49 13.84 7.50 2.46
N ARG A 50 12.87 6.73 2.93
CA ARG A 50 11.44 6.94 2.64
C ARG A 50 10.93 8.11 3.48
N ASP A 51 10.29 9.07 2.82
CA ASP A 51 9.62 10.18 3.50
C ASP A 51 8.12 10.19 3.19
N CYS A 52 7.32 9.84 4.20
CA CYS A 52 5.86 9.85 4.14
C CYS A 52 5.21 11.15 4.58
N SER A 53 6.00 12.10 5.09
CA SER A 53 5.50 13.40 5.53
C SER A 53 5.38 14.40 4.36
N ALA A 54 6.14 14.19 3.28
CA ALA A 54 6.07 14.99 2.08
C ALA A 54 4.81 14.71 1.24
N SER A 55 4.33 15.72 0.51
CA SER A 55 3.21 15.61 -0.45
C SER A 55 3.69 16.08 -1.83
N PRO A 56 3.96 15.17 -2.78
CA PRO A 56 3.82 13.70 -2.72
C PRO A 56 4.92 13.01 -1.87
N PRO A 57 4.65 11.81 -1.32
CA PRO A 57 5.64 11.06 -0.56
C PRO A 57 6.84 10.69 -1.43
N ASN A 58 8.03 10.69 -0.82
CA ASN A 58 9.27 10.33 -1.48
C ASN A 58 9.58 8.85 -1.24
N TYR A 59 9.78 8.11 -2.32
CA TYR A 59 10.09 6.68 -2.31
C TYR A 59 11.48 6.43 -2.91
N PRO A 60 12.35 5.65 -2.26
CA PRO A 60 13.60 5.22 -2.87
C PRO A 60 13.36 4.25 -4.04
N ASP A 61 14.35 4.16 -4.95
CA ASP A 61 14.33 3.28 -6.14
C ASP A 61 14.03 1.79 -5.83
N THR A 62 14.22 1.36 -4.58
CA THR A 62 14.00 -0.01 -4.08
C THR A 62 12.57 -0.30 -3.65
N THR A 63 11.69 0.71 -3.62
CA THR A 63 10.32 0.57 -3.12
C THR A 63 9.48 -0.28 -4.06
N VAL A 64 8.69 -1.20 -3.50
CA VAL A 64 7.72 -1.99 -4.26
C VAL A 64 6.33 -1.40 -4.07
N ASP A 65 5.66 -1.01 -5.14
CA ASP A 65 4.28 -0.54 -5.06
C ASP A 65 3.31 -1.71 -4.81
N THR A 66 2.68 -1.71 -3.62
CA THR A 66 1.73 -2.73 -3.19
C THR A 66 0.31 -2.22 -2.98
N THR A 67 0.02 -0.99 -3.43
CA THR A 67 -1.28 -0.32 -3.20
C THR A 67 -2.45 -1.16 -3.74
N ALA A 68 -2.30 -1.71 -4.94
CA ALA A 68 -3.31 -2.54 -5.59
C ALA A 68 -3.57 -3.87 -4.86
N GLN A 69 -2.52 -4.49 -4.31
CA GLN A 69 -2.58 -5.74 -3.55
C GLN A 69 -3.31 -5.50 -2.23
N LEU A 70 -2.98 -4.41 -1.54
CA LEU A 70 -3.61 -4.05 -0.28
C LEU A 70 -5.11 -3.74 -0.45
N ALA A 71 -5.47 -3.02 -1.51
CA ALA A 71 -6.86 -2.75 -1.86
C ALA A 71 -7.68 -4.04 -2.06
N LYS A 72 -7.12 -5.01 -2.80
CA LYS A 72 -7.76 -6.32 -3.03
C LYS A 72 -7.95 -7.11 -1.74
N ILE A 73 -6.96 -7.12 -0.85
CA ILE A 73 -7.06 -7.83 0.43
C ILE A 73 -8.19 -7.23 1.27
N ARG A 74 -8.28 -5.90 1.33
CA ARG A 74 -9.35 -5.21 2.06
C ARG A 74 -10.74 -5.48 1.48
N GLU A 75 -10.85 -5.59 0.15
CA GLU A 75 -12.09 -6.01 -0.51
C GLU A 75 -12.52 -7.42 -0.08
N TYR A 76 -11.59 -8.39 -0.07
CA TYR A 76 -11.88 -9.74 0.41
C TYR A 76 -12.20 -9.78 1.90
N MET A 77 -11.47 -9.03 2.73
CA MET A 77 -11.77 -8.91 4.16
C MET A 77 -13.20 -8.41 4.39
N ALA A 78 -13.63 -7.38 3.64
CA ALA A 78 -14.99 -6.87 3.71
C ALA A 78 -16.04 -7.88 3.22
N GLN A 79 -15.72 -8.68 2.20
CA GLN A 79 -16.61 -9.72 1.68
C GLN A 79 -16.87 -10.85 2.70
N TYR A 80 -15.84 -11.27 3.43
CA TYR A 80 -15.94 -12.36 4.41
C TYR A 80 -16.22 -11.89 5.85
N GLY A 81 -16.22 -10.58 6.10
CA GLY A 81 -16.47 -10.01 7.43
C GLY A 81 -15.28 -10.14 8.39
N TYR A 82 -14.05 -10.03 7.88
CA TYR A 82 -12.83 -9.98 8.68
C TYR A 82 -12.41 -8.54 8.96
N ASP A 83 -12.11 -8.23 10.21
CA ASP A 83 -11.66 -6.89 10.64
C ASP A 83 -10.14 -6.74 10.56
N ALA A 84 -9.41 -7.83 10.83
CA ALA A 84 -7.96 -7.89 10.73
C ALA A 84 -7.50 -9.18 10.03
N TYR A 85 -6.39 -9.09 9.31
CA TYR A 85 -5.74 -10.21 8.63
C TYR A 85 -4.27 -10.26 9.01
N ILE A 86 -3.85 -11.41 9.55
CA ILE A 86 -2.48 -11.63 10.04
C ILE A 86 -1.72 -12.51 9.05
N VAL A 87 -0.56 -12.05 8.61
CA VAL A 87 0.31 -12.73 7.64
C VAL A 87 1.70 -12.94 8.24
N PRO A 88 1.99 -14.16 8.74
CA PRO A 88 3.32 -14.50 9.21
C PRO A 88 4.28 -14.68 8.03
N SER A 89 5.57 -14.76 8.34
CA SER A 89 6.62 -15.04 7.35
C SER A 89 6.77 -16.52 7.04
N GLU A 90 6.27 -17.38 7.91
CA GLU A 90 6.49 -18.82 7.88
C GLU A 90 5.58 -19.54 6.87
N ASP A 91 6.01 -20.73 6.46
CA ASP A 91 5.20 -21.67 5.69
C ASP A 91 4.51 -22.66 6.63
N ALA A 92 3.75 -23.60 6.07
CA ALA A 92 3.02 -24.61 6.84
C ALA A 92 3.92 -25.61 7.59
N HIS A 93 5.24 -25.51 7.45
CA HIS A 93 6.22 -26.45 8.02
C HIS A 93 7.24 -25.77 8.94
N GLY A 94 7.12 -24.46 9.17
CA GLY A 94 8.11 -23.70 9.94
C GLY A 94 9.51 -23.76 9.31
N SER A 95 9.58 -23.78 7.97
CA SER A 95 10.85 -23.86 7.25
C SER A 95 11.73 -22.64 7.53
N GLU A 96 13.03 -22.85 7.71
CA GLU A 96 14.01 -21.76 7.90
C GLU A 96 14.09 -20.83 6.66
N TYR A 97 13.95 -21.41 5.47
CA TYR A 97 13.92 -20.69 4.21
C TYR A 97 12.63 -20.98 3.47
N ILE A 98 11.91 -19.91 3.13
CA ILE A 98 10.59 -19.98 2.53
C ILE A 98 10.72 -20.03 1.01
N ALA A 99 9.94 -20.91 0.38
CA ALA A 99 9.85 -20.97 -1.07
C ALA A 99 9.15 -19.72 -1.62
N ALA A 100 9.50 -19.30 -2.85
CA ALA A 100 8.89 -18.12 -3.48
C ALA A 100 7.35 -18.14 -3.51
N PRO A 101 6.66 -19.27 -3.73
CA PRO A 101 5.19 -19.33 -3.67
C PRO A 101 4.60 -19.07 -2.28
N ASP A 102 5.33 -19.38 -1.22
CA ASP A 102 4.90 -19.22 0.17
C ASP A 102 5.31 -17.87 0.78
N ALA A 103 6.02 -17.04 0.00
CA ALA A 103 6.44 -15.70 0.39
C ALA A 103 5.27 -14.68 0.36
N ARG A 104 4.22 -14.94 1.15
CA ARG A 104 2.99 -14.13 1.24
C ARG A 104 3.27 -12.70 1.71
N ARG A 105 4.08 -12.55 2.77
CA ARG A 105 4.41 -11.25 3.37
C ARG A 105 5.17 -10.32 2.39
N PRO A 106 6.22 -10.78 1.68
CA PRO A 106 6.83 -9.98 0.61
C PRO A 106 5.86 -9.61 -0.51
N TYR A 107 4.95 -10.52 -0.90
CA TYR A 107 3.97 -10.25 -1.95
C TYR A 107 3.01 -9.09 -1.59
N ILE A 108 2.58 -9.00 -0.33
CA ILE A 108 1.62 -7.98 0.11
C ILE A 108 2.26 -6.66 0.52
N SER A 109 3.46 -6.70 1.13
CA SER A 109 4.09 -5.52 1.75
C SER A 109 5.27 -4.97 0.97
N GLY A 110 5.81 -5.75 0.03
CA GLY A 110 7.05 -5.41 -0.66
C GLY A 110 8.31 -5.70 0.15
N PHE A 111 8.17 -5.96 1.46
CA PHE A 111 9.30 -6.20 2.35
C PHE A 111 9.85 -7.63 2.20
N SER A 112 11.12 -7.74 1.83
CA SER A 112 11.80 -8.99 1.48
C SER A 112 12.65 -9.62 2.60
N GLY A 113 12.65 -9.06 3.82
CA GLY A 113 13.42 -9.61 4.95
C GLY A 113 12.99 -11.04 5.34
N SER A 114 13.84 -11.83 5.99
CA SER A 114 13.43 -13.22 6.32
C SER A 114 12.42 -13.29 7.48
N ALA A 115 12.42 -12.29 8.37
CA ALA A 115 11.61 -12.30 9.58
C ALA A 115 10.68 -11.08 9.66
N GLY A 116 9.43 -11.35 10.04
CA GLY A 116 8.44 -10.33 10.34
C GLY A 116 7.02 -10.85 10.40
N LEU A 117 6.11 -9.98 10.85
CA LEU A 117 4.67 -10.24 10.90
C LEU A 117 3.98 -9.06 10.26
N ALA A 118 3.19 -9.28 9.22
CA ALA A 118 2.34 -8.25 8.66
C ALA A 118 0.93 -8.40 9.22
N VAL A 119 0.34 -7.28 9.65
CA VAL A 119 -1.06 -7.22 10.08
C VAL A 119 -1.74 -6.14 9.26
N ILE A 120 -2.86 -6.50 8.65
CA ILE A 120 -3.69 -5.61 7.86
C ILE A 120 -5.03 -5.47 8.57
N THR A 121 -5.46 -4.24 8.81
CA THR A 121 -6.83 -3.94 9.25
C THR A 121 -7.58 -3.23 8.13
N SER A 122 -8.87 -2.98 8.35
CA SER A 122 -9.70 -2.24 7.39
C SER A 122 -9.15 -0.86 7.05
N THR A 123 -8.44 -0.22 8.00
CA THR A 123 -7.92 1.15 7.90
C THR A 123 -6.40 1.22 7.84
N LEU A 124 -5.71 0.41 8.64
CA LEU A 124 -4.27 0.49 8.86
C LEU A 124 -3.56 -0.78 8.40
N SER A 125 -2.27 -0.67 8.16
CA SER A 125 -1.42 -1.81 7.83
C SER A 125 -0.07 -1.63 8.51
N ALA A 126 0.40 -2.67 9.20
CA ALA A 126 1.63 -2.62 9.97
C ALA A 126 2.48 -3.87 9.76
N VAL A 127 3.81 -3.70 9.75
CA VAL A 127 4.77 -4.80 9.71
C VAL A 127 5.67 -4.72 10.93
N TRP A 128 5.67 -5.78 11.73
CA TRP A 128 6.65 -6.00 12.78
C TRP A 128 7.87 -6.69 12.19
N THR A 129 9.04 -6.17 12.47
CA THR A 129 10.30 -6.84 12.15
C THR A 129 11.32 -6.60 13.25
N ASP A 130 12.46 -7.27 13.18
CA ASP A 130 13.57 -7.13 14.12
C ASP A 130 14.62 -6.13 13.63
N GLY A 131 15.55 -5.76 14.52
CA GLY A 131 16.56 -4.74 14.25
C GLY A 131 17.50 -4.99 13.07
N ARG A 132 17.60 -6.23 12.56
CA ARG A 132 18.39 -6.53 11.36
C ARG A 132 17.80 -5.90 10.11
N TYR A 133 16.48 -5.66 10.10
CA TYR A 133 15.73 -5.30 8.91
C TYR A 133 15.09 -3.91 8.94
N PHE A 134 15.28 -3.10 9.98
CA PHE A 134 14.64 -1.77 10.07
C PHE A 134 14.93 -0.87 8.85
N ILE A 135 16.20 -0.74 8.51
CA ILE A 135 16.65 0.09 7.37
C ILE A 135 16.15 -0.50 6.04
N GLN A 136 16.08 -1.83 5.94
CA GLN A 136 15.57 -2.49 4.74
C GLN A 136 14.06 -2.27 4.57
N ALA A 137 13.30 -2.41 5.65
CA ALA A 137 11.85 -2.22 5.64
C ALA A 137 11.47 -0.77 5.28
N GLU A 138 12.19 0.22 5.82
CA GLU A 138 12.01 1.64 5.46
C GLU A 138 12.26 1.90 3.96
N ARG A 139 13.14 1.11 3.32
CA ARG A 139 13.52 1.26 1.90
C ARG A 139 12.63 0.52 0.91
N GLU A 140 11.93 -0.52 1.35
CA GLU A 140 11.18 -1.41 0.45
C GLU A 140 9.66 -1.16 0.51
N MET A 141 9.14 -0.73 1.67
CA MET A 141 7.70 -0.58 1.90
C MET A 141 7.17 0.80 1.54
N ILE A 142 5.96 0.87 0.98
CA ILE A 142 5.24 2.14 0.72
C ILE A 142 4.70 2.83 1.98
N CYS A 143 4.27 4.09 1.84
CA CYS A 143 3.81 4.93 2.94
C CYS A 143 2.57 4.45 3.70
N GLU A 144 1.78 3.58 3.06
CA GLU A 144 0.61 2.95 3.66
C GLU A 144 0.97 1.94 4.77
N TRP A 145 2.20 1.41 4.76
CA TRP A 145 2.67 0.45 5.76
C TRP A 145 3.41 1.15 6.90
N MET A 146 2.96 0.90 8.13
CA MET A 146 3.65 1.32 9.34
C MET A 146 4.71 0.29 9.72
N LEU A 147 5.95 0.74 9.92
CA LEU A 147 7.02 -0.11 10.43
C LEU A 147 6.97 -0.13 11.96
N MET A 148 6.77 -1.33 12.52
CA MET A 148 6.81 -1.57 13.95
C MET A 148 8.14 -2.22 14.31
N LYS A 149 8.99 -1.47 15.02
CA LYS A 149 10.35 -1.89 15.40
C LYS A 149 10.30 -2.80 16.63
N SER A 150 10.28 -4.12 16.40
CA SER A 150 10.13 -5.09 17.49
C SER A 150 11.35 -5.05 18.42
N GLY A 151 11.09 -4.98 19.73
CA GLY A 151 12.13 -4.91 20.75
C GLY A 151 12.58 -3.49 21.13
N GLU A 152 12.05 -2.45 20.47
CA GLU A 152 12.24 -1.07 20.91
C GLU A 152 11.24 -0.71 22.04
N VAL A 153 11.70 0.14 22.97
CA VAL A 153 10.89 0.60 24.09
C VAL A 153 9.76 1.50 23.57
N GLY A 154 8.51 1.14 23.90
CA GLY A 154 7.32 1.91 23.50
C GLY A 154 6.61 1.41 22.24
N VAL A 155 7.15 0.38 21.56
CA VAL A 155 6.45 -0.30 20.47
C VAL A 155 5.59 -1.44 21.05
N PRO A 156 4.25 -1.42 20.86
CA PRO A 156 3.40 -2.50 21.33
C PRO A 156 3.67 -3.79 20.55
N SER A 157 3.46 -4.93 21.21
CA SER A 157 3.36 -6.21 20.52
C SER A 157 2.20 -6.22 19.53
N SER A 158 2.25 -7.09 18.52
CA SER A 158 1.16 -7.20 17.53
C SER A 158 -0.19 -7.50 18.19
N ALA A 159 -0.21 -8.32 19.24
CA ALA A 159 -1.41 -8.61 20.02
C ALA A 159 -1.94 -7.38 20.76
N GLU A 160 -1.08 -6.63 21.47
CA GLU A 160 -1.48 -5.40 22.16
C GLU A 160 -1.98 -4.34 21.18
N TRP A 161 -1.34 -4.22 20.02
CA TRP A 161 -1.75 -3.30 18.97
C TRP A 161 -3.14 -3.66 18.42
N LEU A 162 -3.37 -4.94 18.13
CA LEU A 162 -4.68 -5.43 17.66
C LEU A 162 -5.80 -5.22 18.69
N ILE A 163 -5.51 -5.48 19.97
CA ILE A 163 -6.47 -5.24 21.07
C ILE A 163 -6.77 -3.74 21.21
N SER A 164 -5.76 -2.89 21.00
CA SER A 164 -5.93 -1.43 21.09
C SER A 164 -6.76 -0.85 19.94
N ASP A 165 -6.64 -1.43 18.74
CA ASP A 165 -7.36 -1.00 17.55
C ASP A 165 -8.82 -1.53 17.54
N SER A 166 -9.03 -2.73 18.08
CA SER A 166 -10.32 -3.41 17.95
C SER A 166 -10.63 -4.38 19.11
N ILE A 167 -11.60 -4.01 19.95
CA ILE A 167 -11.97 -4.75 21.17
C ILE A 167 -12.86 -5.99 20.87
N ASP A 168 -13.50 -6.08 19.70
CA ASP A 168 -14.37 -7.20 19.29
C ASP A 168 -14.17 -7.59 17.81
N ALA A 169 -12.93 -7.53 17.30
CA ALA A 169 -12.62 -7.84 15.91
C ALA A 169 -12.63 -9.33 15.57
N THR A 170 -13.20 -9.67 14.42
CA THR A 170 -13.04 -10.98 13.79
C THR A 170 -11.72 -11.00 13.02
N MET A 171 -10.75 -11.75 13.53
CA MET A 171 -9.42 -11.86 12.91
C MET A 171 -9.35 -13.07 11.97
N GLY A 172 -8.95 -12.81 10.73
CA GLY A 172 -8.56 -13.84 9.77
C GLY A 172 -7.08 -14.18 9.92
N ALA A 173 -6.76 -15.45 10.01
CA ALA A 173 -5.41 -15.98 9.85
C ALA A 173 -5.48 -17.24 9.00
N ASP A 174 -4.43 -17.50 8.23
CA ASP A 174 -4.31 -18.76 7.49
C ASP A 174 -4.29 -19.94 8.48
N ASP A 175 -5.15 -20.93 8.26
CA ASP A 175 -5.35 -22.05 9.19
C ASP A 175 -4.09 -22.91 9.31
N TYR A 176 -3.27 -22.95 8.26
CA TYR A 176 -2.04 -23.74 8.20
C TYR A 176 -0.85 -23.09 8.92
N LEU A 177 -0.97 -21.84 9.37
CA LEU A 177 0.13 -21.07 9.96
C LEU A 177 -0.03 -20.87 11.47
N LYS A 178 -0.85 -21.71 12.11
CA LYS A 178 -1.12 -21.67 13.55
C LYS A 178 -0.13 -22.53 14.34
N GLU A 179 1.06 -21.98 14.59
CA GLU A 179 1.79 -22.29 15.82
C GLU A 179 1.79 -21.04 16.71
N LEU A 180 0.68 -20.83 17.42
CA LEU A 180 0.56 -19.88 18.52
C LEU A 180 0.25 -20.64 19.80
#